data_AF-A0A7C2KQF8-F1
#
_entry.id   AF-A0A7C2KQF8-F1
#
_cell.length_a   1.000
_cell.length_b   1.000
_cell.length_c   1.000
_cell.angle_alpha   90.00
_cell.angle_beta   90.00
_cell.angle_gamma   90.00
#
_symmetry.space_group_name_H-M   'P 1'
#
loop_
_entity.id
_entity.type
_entity.pdbx_description
1 polymer ?
#
loop_
_entity_poly.entity_id
_entity_poly.type
_entity_poly.pdbx_seq_one_letter_code
_entity_poly.pdbx_strand_id
1 'polypeptide(L)'
;MREITYIYGFVHFRSRRDLAQTAQIVADVLGIHLVPDAEGIYEEFPAYIGHALGLEVAVLGPPDDSALQEECQFSEVGVIQLRPAPGFGSYETRFKGDIDISANLEELLQTATDFEILPNRGPVFRHA
;
A
#
# COMPACT_ATOMS: atom_id res chain seq x y z
N MET A 1 20.82 23.18 3.58
CA MET A 1 20.04 22.21 4.37
C MET A 1 19.34 21.30 3.38
N ARG A 2 19.29 19.98 3.59
CA ARG A 2 18.63 19.05 2.66
C ARG A 2 17.66 18.18 3.46
N GLU A 3 16.43 18.10 2.95
CA GLU A 3 15.23 17.56 3.60
C GLU A 3 15.05 16.06 3.31
N ILE A 4 14.25 15.37 4.14
CA ILE A 4 13.65 14.09 3.72
C ILE A 4 12.57 14.43 2.72
N THR A 5 12.67 13.88 1.52
CA THR A 5 11.67 14.12 0.49
C THR A 5 10.40 13.36 0.84
N TYR A 6 10.47 12.03 1.03
CA TYR A 6 9.27 11.20 1.23
C TYR A 6 9.50 9.96 2.11
N ILE A 7 8.44 9.51 2.78
CA ILE A 7 8.33 8.18 3.40
C ILE A 7 7.37 7.36 2.51
N TYR A 8 7.75 6.14 2.16
CA TYR A 8 6.96 5.25 1.31
C TYR A 8 7.17 3.78 1.69
N GLY A 9 6.32 2.90 1.16
CA GLY A 9 6.45 1.47 1.35
C GLY A 9 5.48 0.68 0.49
N PHE A 10 5.88 -0.54 0.12
CA PHE A 10 5.08 -1.44 -0.71
C PHE A 10 5.17 -2.84 -0.15
N VAL A 11 4.03 -3.53 -0.02
CA VAL A 11 4.01 -4.93 0.40
C VAL A 11 3.10 -5.72 -0.52
N HIS A 12 3.63 -6.79 -1.09
CA HIS A 12 2.86 -7.76 -1.88
C HIS A 12 2.54 -8.95 -1.00
N PHE A 13 1.29 -9.37 -0.98
CA PHE A 13 0.87 -10.50 -0.15
C PHE A 13 -0.30 -11.25 -0.78
N ARG A 14 -0.51 -12.51 -0.39
CA ARG A 14 -1.73 -13.26 -0.70
C ARG A 14 -2.58 -13.38 0.56
N SER A 15 -3.89 -13.17 0.41
CA SER A 15 -4.88 -13.37 1.46
C SER A 15 -5.93 -14.39 1.02
N ARG A 16 -6.46 -15.16 1.95
CA ARG A 16 -7.59 -16.09 1.70
C ARG A 16 -8.95 -15.41 1.84
N ARG A 17 -8.94 -14.11 2.16
CA ARG A 17 -10.13 -13.29 2.41
C ARG A 17 -10.39 -12.41 1.21
N ASP A 18 -11.63 -11.94 1.09
CA ASP A 18 -11.95 -10.93 0.10
C ASP A 18 -11.28 -9.58 0.42
N LEU A 19 -11.25 -8.68 -0.56
CA LEU A 19 -10.57 -7.39 -0.42
C LEU A 19 -11.09 -6.56 0.75
N ALA A 20 -12.40 -6.57 1.02
CA ALA A 20 -13.00 -5.77 2.09
C ALA A 20 -12.55 -6.28 3.46
N GLN A 21 -12.57 -7.60 3.67
CA GLN A 21 -12.06 -8.26 4.87
C GLN A 21 -10.54 -8.06 5.03
N THR A 22 -9.78 -8.17 3.94
CA THR A 22 -8.35 -7.92 3.92
C THR A 22 -8.04 -6.48 4.32
N ALA A 23 -8.74 -5.50 3.74
CA ALA A 23 -8.60 -4.09 4.09
C ALA A 23 -8.94 -3.86 5.57
N GLN A 24 -10.00 -4.48 6.10
CA GLN A 24 -10.32 -4.36 7.52
C GLN A 24 -9.20 -4.89 8.43
N ILE A 25 -8.61 -6.05 8.10
CA ILE A 25 -7.49 -6.59 8.89
C ILE A 25 -6.28 -5.67 8.83
N VAL A 26 -5.95 -5.14 7.65
CA VAL A 26 -4.85 -4.17 7.51
C VAL A 26 -5.14 -2.91 8.33
N ALA A 27 -6.37 -2.40 8.28
CA ALA A 27 -6.80 -1.25 9.05
C ALA A 27 -6.62 -1.48 10.56
N ASP A 28 -7.03 -2.65 11.06
CA ASP A 28 -6.88 -3.03 12.46
C ASP A 28 -5.41 -3.16 12.89
N VAL A 29 -4.55 -3.75 12.04
CA VAL A 29 -3.11 -3.92 12.30
C VAL A 29 -2.39 -2.58 12.34
N LEU A 30 -2.71 -1.68 11.41
CA LEU A 30 -2.08 -0.36 11.32
C LEU A 30 -2.73 0.67 12.26
N GLY A 31 -3.89 0.36 12.85
CA GLY A 31 -4.65 1.28 13.68
C GLY A 31 -5.20 2.48 12.89
N ILE A 32 -5.60 2.27 11.63
CA ILE A 32 -6.10 3.30 10.73
C ILE A 32 -7.53 2.99 10.29
N HIS A 33 -8.21 3.97 9.69
CA HIS A 33 -9.48 3.72 9.02
C HIS A 33 -9.25 3.66 7.51
N LEU A 34 -9.71 2.58 6.87
CA LEU A 34 -9.72 2.44 5.41
C LEU A 34 -11.16 2.51 4.90
N VAL A 35 -11.39 3.19 3.78
CA VAL A 35 -12.68 3.28 3.07
C VAL A 35 -12.49 2.86 1.62
N PRO A 36 -13.52 2.36 0.92
CA PRO A 36 -13.42 2.12 -0.52
C PRO A 36 -12.96 3.39 -1.26
N ASP A 37 -12.10 3.22 -2.26
CA ASP A 37 -11.68 4.31 -3.14
C ASP A 37 -12.85 4.77 -4.02
N ALA A 38 -13.57 5.78 -3.54
CA ALA A 38 -14.73 6.35 -4.24
C ALA A 38 -14.33 7.37 -5.32
N GLU A 39 -13.08 7.87 -5.27
CA GLU A 39 -12.58 8.88 -6.21
C GLU A 39 -11.93 8.26 -7.44
N GLY A 40 -11.67 6.95 -7.42
CA GLY A 40 -11.00 6.25 -8.52
C GLY A 40 -9.54 6.65 -8.63
N ILE A 41 -8.87 6.94 -7.50
CA ILE A 41 -7.43 7.21 -7.46
C ILE A 41 -6.65 6.04 -8.07
N TYR A 42 -7.14 4.82 -7.83
CA TYR A 42 -6.61 3.57 -8.35
C TYR A 42 -7.56 2.98 -9.38
N GLU A 43 -7.79 3.65 -10.51
CA GLU A 43 -8.80 3.26 -11.52
C GLU A 43 -8.75 1.79 -11.96
N GLU A 44 -7.55 1.23 -12.06
CA GLU A 44 -7.29 -0.13 -12.55
C GLU A 44 -7.48 -1.20 -11.47
N PHE A 45 -7.61 -0.82 -10.19
CA PHE A 45 -7.61 -1.74 -9.06
C PHE A 45 -8.74 -1.41 -8.08
N PRO A 46 -9.56 -2.39 -7.69
CA PRO A 46 -10.42 -2.21 -6.54
C PRO A 46 -9.54 -1.90 -5.32
N ALA A 47 -9.80 -0.79 -4.65
CA ALA A 47 -8.92 -0.26 -3.63
C ALA A 47 -9.69 0.20 -2.38
N TYR A 48 -9.01 0.10 -1.24
CA TYR A 48 -9.40 0.75 0.01
C TYR A 48 -8.30 1.71 0.42
N ILE A 49 -8.65 2.96 0.68
CA ILE A 49 -7.71 4.05 1.00
C ILE A 49 -7.97 4.59 2.41
N GLY A 50 -6.92 5.09 3.03
CA GLY A 50 -7.01 5.85 4.27
C GLY A 50 -5.73 6.60 4.54
N HIS A 51 -5.74 7.45 5.57
CA HIS A 51 -4.62 8.34 5.84
C HIS A 51 -4.20 8.26 7.31
N ALA A 52 -2.88 8.22 7.52
CA ALA A 52 -2.29 8.28 8.86
C ALA A 52 -0.91 8.94 8.80
N LEU A 53 -0.65 9.84 9.76
CA LEU A 53 0.67 10.49 9.92
C LEU A 53 1.19 11.21 8.65
N GLY A 54 0.29 11.70 7.79
CA GLY A 54 0.65 12.34 6.52
C GLY A 54 0.96 11.36 5.39
N LEU A 55 0.69 10.06 5.59
CA LEU A 55 0.75 9.04 4.56
C LEU A 55 -0.65 8.63 4.13
N GLU A 56 -0.82 8.40 2.85
CA GLU A 56 -1.92 7.64 2.30
C GLU A 56 -1.52 6.16 2.26
N VAL A 57 -2.43 5.33 2.76
CA VAL A 57 -2.35 3.88 2.74
C VAL A 57 -3.43 3.38 1.78
N ALA A 58 -3.02 2.62 0.78
CA ALA A 58 -3.94 1.94 -0.13
C ALA A 58 -3.77 0.43 -0.01
N VAL A 59 -4.87 -0.30 0.14
CA VAL A 59 -4.95 -1.75 0.01
C VAL A 59 -5.63 -2.06 -1.31
N LEU A 60 -4.85 -2.58 -2.25
CA LEU A 60 -5.28 -2.88 -3.61
C LEU A 60 -5.61 -4.37 -3.72
N GLY A 61 -6.72 -4.69 -4.36
CA GLY A 61 -7.03 -6.03 -4.83
C GLY A 61 -6.40 -6.31 -6.20
N PRO A 62 -6.63 -7.51 -6.77
CA PRO A 62 -6.28 -7.78 -8.16
C PRO A 62 -6.98 -6.78 -9.10
N PRO A 63 -6.34 -6.35 -10.21
CA PRO A 63 -6.96 -5.44 -11.17
C PRO A 63 -8.19 -6.10 -11.81
N ASP A 64 -9.21 -5.31 -12.15
CA ASP A 64 -10.44 -5.85 -12.71
C ASP A 64 -10.26 -6.36 -14.16
N ASP A 65 -9.26 -5.85 -14.88
CA ASP A 65 -8.92 -6.29 -16.23
C ASP A 65 -8.04 -7.56 -16.21
N SER A 66 -8.54 -8.64 -16.80
CA SER A 66 -7.83 -9.92 -16.92
C SER A 66 -6.48 -9.82 -17.64
N ALA A 67 -6.32 -8.92 -18.61
CA ALA A 67 -5.05 -8.72 -19.30
C ALA A 67 -3.99 -8.12 -18.35
N LEU A 68 -4.42 -7.17 -17.50
CA LEU A 68 -3.58 -6.59 -16.46
C LEU A 68 -3.26 -7.61 -15.36
N GLN A 69 -4.20 -8.49 -15.01
CA GLN A 69 -3.95 -9.58 -14.06
C GLN A 69 -2.84 -10.52 -14.54
N GLU A 70 -2.82 -10.86 -15.84
CA GLU A 70 -1.79 -11.72 -16.42
C GLU A 70 -0.43 -11.02 -16.51
N GLU A 71 -0.38 -9.77 -16.97
CA GLU A 71 0.86 -9.00 -17.11
C GLU A 71 1.54 -8.79 -15.75
N CYS A 72 0.75 -8.43 -14.75
CA CYS A 72 1.27 -8.12 -13.43
C CYS A 72 1.29 -9.33 -12.47
N GLN A 73 0.73 -10.47 -12.89
CA GLN A 73 0.61 -11.72 -12.12
C GLN A 73 -0.17 -11.56 -10.81
N PHE A 74 -1.24 -10.76 -10.83
CA PHE A 74 -2.00 -10.37 -9.63
C PHE A 74 -3.13 -11.32 -9.24
N SER A 75 -3.26 -12.51 -9.82
CA SER A 75 -4.50 -13.32 -9.75
C SER A 75 -5.08 -13.55 -8.34
N GLU A 76 -4.28 -13.44 -7.27
CA GLU A 76 -4.74 -13.51 -5.87
C GLU A 76 -3.94 -12.57 -4.93
N VAL A 77 -3.30 -11.54 -5.47
CA VAL A 77 -2.32 -10.74 -4.73
C VAL A 77 -2.94 -9.41 -4.30
N GLY A 78 -2.89 -9.14 -3.00
CA GLY A 78 -3.16 -7.83 -2.44
C GLY A 78 -1.87 -7.02 -2.33
N VAL A 79 -1.98 -5.70 -2.49
CA VAL A 79 -0.84 -4.79 -2.33
C VAL A 79 -1.17 -3.71 -1.31
N ILE A 80 -0.27 -3.51 -0.34
CA ILE A 80 -0.26 -2.28 0.46
C ILE A 80 0.68 -1.29 -0.22
N GLN A 81 0.19 -0.10 -0.50
CA GLN A 81 0.97 1.00 -1.01
C GLN A 81 0.88 2.19 -0.05
N LEU A 82 2.03 2.65 0.43
CA LEU A 82 2.17 3.87 1.21
C LEU A 82 2.80 4.97 0.36
N ARG A 83 2.12 6.11 0.29
CA ARG A 83 2.64 7.33 -0.34
C ARG A 83 2.39 8.55 0.53
N PRO A 84 3.10 9.67 0.33
CA PRO A 84 2.75 10.94 0.95
C PRO A 84 1.29 11.31 0.62
N ALA A 85 0.52 11.69 1.63
CA ALA A 85 -0.84 12.16 1.43
C ALA A 85 -0.85 13.49 0.66
N PRO A 86 -1.88 13.75 -0.17
CA PRO A 86 -2.00 15.03 -0.87
C PRO A 86 -1.92 16.22 0.10
N GLY A 87 -1.11 17.22 -0.23
CA GLY A 87 -0.91 18.41 0.60
C GLY A 87 0.08 18.25 1.78
N PHE A 88 0.60 17.04 2.04
CA PHE A 88 1.76 16.85 2.90
C PHE A 88 3.03 16.95 2.05
N GLY A 89 3.74 18.08 2.21
CA GLY A 89 5.06 18.31 1.59
C GLY A 89 6.18 17.54 2.29
N SER A 90 7.42 17.74 1.82
CA SER A 90 8.63 17.15 2.39
C SER A 90 8.69 17.30 3.92
N TYR A 91 9.18 16.27 4.60
CA TYR A 91 9.41 16.34 6.04
C TYR A 91 10.74 17.05 6.30
N GLU A 92 10.72 18.17 7.02
CA GLU A 92 11.95 18.85 7.43
C GLU A 92 12.70 18.01 8.48
N THR A 93 13.76 17.32 8.06
CA THR A 93 14.62 16.57 8.96
C THR A 93 16.10 16.76 8.63
N ARG A 94 16.97 16.34 9.55
CA ARG A 94 18.44 16.36 9.36
C ARG A 94 18.95 15.22 8.47
N PHE A 95 18.09 14.30 8.07
CA PHE A 95 18.42 13.14 7.25
C PHE A 95 18.16 13.46 5.77
N LYS A 96 19.02 12.91 4.90
CA LYS A 96 18.95 13.08 3.45
C LYS A 96 18.49 11.78 2.81
N GLY A 97 17.45 11.85 1.96
CA GLY A 97 16.95 10.73 1.17
C GLY A 97 15.52 10.36 1.52
N ASP A 98 14.97 9.42 0.76
CA ASP A 98 13.65 8.88 1.01
C ASP A 98 13.74 7.70 1.99
N ILE A 99 12.69 7.48 2.77
CA ILE A 99 12.61 6.36 3.71
C ILE A 99 11.66 5.31 3.13
N ASP A 100 12.22 4.14 2.83
CA ASP A 100 11.47 2.94 2.50
C ASP A 100 11.17 2.15 3.79
N ILE A 101 9.89 2.00 4.12
CA ILE A 101 9.41 1.22 5.27
C ILE A 101 8.78 -0.13 4.87
N SER A 102 8.99 -0.59 3.63
CA SER A 102 8.42 -1.85 3.12
C SER A 102 8.76 -3.04 4.03
N ALA A 103 10.02 -3.19 4.43
CA ALA A 103 10.45 -4.30 5.28
C ALA A 103 9.78 -4.27 6.67
N ASN A 104 9.53 -3.09 7.23
CA ASN A 104 8.83 -2.94 8.51
C ASN A 104 7.35 -3.33 8.39
N LEU A 105 6.71 -2.99 7.27
CA LEU A 105 5.33 -3.39 6.99
C LEU A 105 5.22 -4.89 6.73
N GLU A 106 6.16 -5.46 5.97
CA GLU A 106 6.25 -6.90 5.72
C GLU A 106 6.33 -7.67 7.04
N GLU A 107 7.26 -7.29 7.93
CA GLU A 107 7.41 -7.90 9.25
C GLU A 107 6.15 -7.75 10.12
N LEU A 108 5.55 -6.55 10.12
CA LEU A 108 4.32 -6.29 10.88
C LEU A 108 3.15 -7.15 10.40
N LEU A 109 2.90 -7.19 9.10
CA LEU A 109 1.81 -7.99 8.54
C LEU A 109 2.07 -9.48 8.73
N GLN A 110 3.31 -9.94 8.56
CA GLN A 110 3.68 -11.34 8.75
C GLN A 110 3.47 -11.80 10.20
N THR A 111 3.69 -10.91 11.17
CA THR A 111 3.52 -11.23 12.60
C THR A 111 2.09 -11.07 13.10
N ALA A 112 1.32 -10.15 12.52
CA ALA A 112 -0.03 -9.82 12.98
C ALA A 112 -1.15 -10.50 12.19
N THR A 113 -0.84 -11.12 11.04
CA THR A 113 -1.83 -11.72 10.13
C THR A 113 -1.42 -13.11 9.68
N ASP A 114 -2.33 -13.79 8.98
CA ASP A 114 -2.08 -15.05 8.27
C ASP A 114 -1.80 -14.85 6.77
N PHE A 115 -1.44 -13.63 6.37
CA PHE A 115 -1.12 -13.34 4.98
C PHE A 115 0.20 -14.02 4.57
N GLU A 116 0.24 -14.52 3.35
CA GLU A 116 1.47 -15.00 2.74
C GLU A 116 2.20 -13.81 2.11
N ILE A 117 3.25 -13.32 2.76
CA ILE A 117 4.07 -12.24 2.21
C ILE A 117 4.86 -12.76 1.00
N LEU A 118 4.76 -12.03 -0.09
CA LEU A 118 5.38 -12.37 -1.37
C LEU A 118 6.63 -11.52 -1.58
N PRO A 119 7.55 -11.94 -2.47
CA PRO A 119 8.69 -11.11 -2.85
C PRO A 119 8.22 -9.73 -3.32
N ASN A 120 8.77 -8.69 -2.72
CA ASN A 120 8.42 -7.33 -3.04
C ASN A 120 8.82 -6.99 -4.48
N ARG A 121 7.85 -6.62 -5.30
CA ARG A 121 8.04 -6.26 -6.72
C ARG A 121 8.11 -4.75 -6.94
N GLY A 122 8.07 -3.96 -5.87
CA GLY A 122 7.99 -2.50 -5.92
C GLY A 122 6.55 -2.00 -6.12
N PRO A 123 6.37 -0.72 -6.46
CA PRO A 123 5.05 -0.14 -6.70
C PRO A 123 4.35 -0.83 -7.88
N VAL A 124 3.02 -0.92 -7.79
CA VAL A 124 2.19 -1.44 -8.88
C VAL A 124 2.08 -0.42 -10.02
N PHE A 125 2.24 0.86 -9.72
CA PHE A 125 2.20 1.94 -10.71
C PHE A 125 3.59 2.51 -10.99
N ARG A 126 3.90 2.65 -12.28
CA ARG A 126 4.93 3.57 -12.78
C ARG A 126 4.20 4.80 -13.32
N HIS A 127 4.34 5.93 -12.61
CA HIS A 127 3.83 7.28 -12.95
C HIS A 127 2.39 7.60 -12.52
N ALA A 128 2.30 8.55 -11.58
CA ALA A 128 1.42 9.71 -11.71
C ALA A 128 2.33 10.93 -11.86
#